data_AF-A0A9X8YRC9-F1
#
_entry.id   AF-A0A9X8YRC9-F1
#
_cell.length_a   1.000
_cell.length_b   1.000
_cell.length_c   1.000
_cell.angle_alpha   90.00
_cell.angle_beta   90.00
_cell.angle_gamma   90.00
#
_symmetry.space_group_name_H-M   'P 1'
#
loop_
_entity.id
_entity.type
_entity.pdbx_description
1 polymer ?
#
loop_
_entity_poly.entity_id
_entity_poly.type
_entity_poly.pdbx_seq_one_letter_code
_entity_poly.pdbx_strand_id
1 'polypeptide(L)' 'RIHFAVGRCSLGEILAAQSEVGICAILLGDDAQQLVQDLQDKFPNAELIGGDAQYEALMAQVVGLIEAP' A
#
# COMPACT_ATOMS: atom_id res chain seq x y z
N ARG A 1 -0.98 13.57 -4.79
CA ARG A 1 -1.90 12.40 -4.76
C ARG A 1 -1.08 11.17 -4.46
N ILE A 2 -1.60 10.29 -3.63
CA ILE A 2 -0.97 9.02 -3.30
C ILE A 2 -2.01 7.95 -3.59
N HIS A 3 -1.69 7.07 -4.52
CA HIS A 3 -2.48 5.88 -4.76
C HIS A 3 -1.98 4.80 -3.81
N PHE A 4 -2.90 4.08 -3.19
CA PHE A 4 -2.54 2.99 -2.30
C PHE A 4 -3.45 1.80 -2.53
N ALA A 5 -2.93 0.62 -2.27
CA ALA A 5 -3.72 -0.59 -2.19
C ALA A 5 -3.36 -1.34 -0.91
N VAL A 6 -4.29 -2.16 -0.45
CA VAL A 6 -4.09 -3.09 0.65
C VAL A 6 -4.26 -4.49 0.12
N GLY A 7 -3.35 -5.37 0.50
CA GLY A 7 -3.40 -6.79 0.19
C GLY A 7 -3.02 -7.60 1.42
N ARG A 8 -3.01 -8.92 1.26
CA ARG A 8 -2.62 -9.85 2.31
C ARG A 8 -1.47 -10.72 1.82
N CYS A 9 -0.49 -10.96 2.68
CA CYS A 9 0.60 -11.90 2.45
C CYS A 9 0.77 -12.84 3.65
N SER A 10 1.74 -13.74 3.57
CA SER A 10 2.06 -14.70 4.64
C SER A 10 2.42 -14.06 5.99
N LEU A 11 2.84 -12.79 5.99
CA LEU A 11 3.24 -12.04 7.19
C LEU A 11 2.12 -11.15 7.76
N GLY A 12 0.93 -11.10 7.15
CA GLY A 12 -0.18 -10.27 7.59
C GLY A 12 -0.81 -9.44 6.46
N GLU A 13 -1.37 -8.29 6.83
CA GLU A 13 -1.84 -7.26 5.91
C GLU A 13 -0.65 -6.41 5.45
N ILE A 14 -0.68 -6.04 4.17
CA ILE A 14 0.32 -5.19 3.54
C ILE A 14 -0.37 -4.04 2.83
N LEU A 15 0.17 -2.84 3.01
CA LEU A 15 -0.21 -1.66 2.25
C LEU A 15 0.99 -1.20 1.43
N ALA A 16 0.75 -0.88 0.17
CA ALA A 16 1.73 -0.23 -0.69
C ALA A 16 1.11 1.06 -1.23
N ALA A 17 1.89 2.13 -1.17
CA ALA A 17 1.51 3.45 -1.61
C ALA A 17 2.54 3.99 -2.60
N GLN A 18 2.08 4.58 -3.70
CA GLN A 18 2.92 5.30 -4.64
C GLN A 18 2.37 6.69 -4.95
N SER A 19 3.30 7.62 -5.10
CA SER A 19 3.05 8.96 -5.64
C SER A 19 3.35 8.99 -7.14
N GLU A 20 3.21 10.14 -7.79
CA GLU A 20 3.55 10.31 -9.21
C GLU A 20 5.02 10.01 -9.54
N VAL A 21 5.91 10.03 -8.54
CA VAL A 21 7.34 9.81 -8.71
C VAL A 21 7.73 8.33 -8.49
N GLY A 22 6.91 7.55 -7.78
CA GLY A 22 7.19 6.15 -7.45
C GLY A 22 6.64 5.69 -6.11
N ILE A 23 7.03 4.49 -5.66
CA ILE A 23 6.66 3.94 -4.35
C ILE A 23 7.16 4.85 -3.24
N CYS A 24 6.24 5.36 -2.44
CA CYS A 24 6.54 6.27 -1.33
C CYS A 24 6.41 5.60 0.04
N ALA A 25 5.62 4.53 0.16
CA ALA A 25 5.53 3.75 1.39
C ALA A 25 5.13 2.29 1.12
N ILE A 26 5.69 1.39 1.92
CA ILE A 26 5.23 0.00 2.07
C ILE A 26 5.09 -0.22 3.58
N LEU A 27 3.91 -0.62 4.03
CA LEU A 27 3.58 -0.86 5.43
C LEU A 27 3.11 -2.31 5.58
N LEU A 28 3.47 -2.93 6.69
CA LEU A 28 3.10 -4.31 7.02
C LEU A 28 2.54 -4.31 8.45
N GLY A 29 1.45 -5.04 8.66
CA GLY A 29 0.83 -5.17 9.97
C GLY A 29 -0.28 -6.19 9.96
N ASP A 30 -1.08 -6.25 11.01
CA ASP A 30 -2.15 -7.25 11.14
C ASP A 30 -3.54 -6.69 10.81
N ASP A 31 -3.67 -5.37 10.63
CA ASP A 31 -4.94 -4.69 10.41
C ASP A 31 -4.86 -3.68 9.27
N ALA A 32 -5.66 -3.90 8.22
CA ALA A 32 -5.73 -3.06 7.04
C ALA A 32 -6.15 -1.60 7.36
N GLN A 33 -7.09 -1.40 8.29
CA GLN A 33 -7.54 -0.05 8.66
C GLN A 33 -6.45 0.71 9.40
N GLN A 34 -5.70 0.03 10.27
CA GLN A 34 -4.56 0.64 10.96
C GLN A 34 -3.50 1.08 9.95
N LEU A 35 -3.18 0.26 8.94
CA LEU A 35 -2.21 0.61 7.91
C LEU A 35 -2.65 1.85 7.10
N VAL A 36 -3.95 1.97 6.81
CA VAL A 36 -4.49 3.14 6.11
C VAL A 36 -4.44 4.40 7.00
N GLN A 37 -4.73 4.27 8.30
CA GLN A 37 -4.58 5.38 9.25
C GLN A 37 -3.11 5.82 9.35
N ASP A 38 -2.18 4.88 9.47
CA ASP A 38 -0.75 5.17 9.51
C ASP A 38 -0.27 5.86 8.22
N LEU A 39 -0.85 5.50 7.06
CA LEU A 39 -0.57 6.18 5.81
C LEU A 39 -1.11 7.62 5.80
N GLN A 40 -2.33 7.84 6.32
CA GLN A 40 -2.91 9.19 6.48
C GLN A 40 -2.06 10.05 7.40
N ASP A 41 -1.61 9.51 8.54
CA ASP A 41 -0.79 10.23 9.51
C ASP A 41 0.61 10.57 8.95
N LYS A 42 1.17 9.71 8.09
CA LYS A 42 2.44 9.98 7.40
C LYS A 42 2.32 11.04 6.30
N PHE A 43 1.17 11.08 5.63
CA PHE A 43 0.91 11.99 4.52
C PHE A 43 -0.37 12.81 4.72
N PRO A 44 -0.45 13.64 5.77
CA PRO A 44 -1.70 14.32 6.16
C PRO A 44 -2.18 15.34 5.12
N ASN A 45 -1.28 15.82 4.27
CA ASN A 45 -1.58 16.77 3.19
C ASN A 45 -1.77 16.09 1.82
N ALA A 46 -1.66 14.76 1.74
CA ALA A 46 -1.81 14.04 0.49
C ALA A 46 -3.26 13.59 0.29
N GLU A 47 -3.78 13.79 -0.91
CA GLU A 47 -5.00 13.13 -1.36
C GLU A 47 -4.71 11.62 -1.52
N LEU A 48 -5.23 10.80 -0.61
CA LEU A 48 -5.13 9.35 -0.67
C LEU A 48 -6.25 8.78 -1.54
N ILE A 49 -5.87 8.01 -2.55
CA ILE A 49 -6.76 7.41 -3.53
C ILE A 49 -6.66 5.89 -3.35
N GLY A 50 -7.76 5.27 -2.94
CA GLY A 50 -7.87 3.82 -2.87
C GLY A 50 -7.72 3.19 -4.25
N GLY A 51 -6.98 2.09 -4.33
CA GLY A 51 -6.56 1.47 -5.59
C GLY A 51 -7.74 1.11 -6.50
N ASP A 52 -7.73 1.66 -7.71
CA ASP A 52 -8.48 1.14 -8.85
C ASP A 52 -7.84 -0.17 -9.35
N ALA A 53 -8.53 -0.91 -10.22
CA ALA A 53 -8.06 -2.18 -10.80
C ALA A 53 -6.64 -2.12 -11.42
N GLN A 54 -6.20 -0.94 -11.88
CA GLN A 54 -4.85 -0.73 -12.39
C GLN A 54 -3.77 -0.79 -11.29
N TYR A 55 -4.14 -0.46 -10.06
CA TYR A 55 -3.28 -0.51 -8.88
C TYR A 55 -3.19 -1.90 -8.26
N GLU A 56 -4.21 -2.73 -8.43
CA GLU A 56 -4.18 -4.14 -8.03
C GLU A 56 -3.04 -4.91 -8.72
N ALA A 57 -2.72 -4.58 -9.98
CA ALA A 57 -1.61 -5.18 -10.71
C ALA A 57 -0.23 -4.76 -10.17
N LEU A 58 -0.09 -3.53 -9.68
CA LEU A 58 1.12 -3.07 -9.00
C LEU A 58 1.24 -3.72 -7.62
N MET A 59 0.12 -3.82 -6.90
CA MET A 59 0.06 -4.54 -5.63
C MET A 59 0.46 -6.01 -5.78
N ALA A 60 -0.03 -6.68 -6.82
CA ALA A 60 0.34 -8.07 -7.10
C ALA A 60 1.86 -8.25 -7.31
N GLN A 61 2.54 -7.26 -7.91
CA GLN A 61 4.00 -7.27 -8.03
C GLN A 61 4.69 -7.05 -6.68
N VAL A 62 4.21 -6.13 -5.85
CA VAL A 62 4.78 -5.87 -4.51
C VAL A 62 4.59 -7.09 -3.60
N VAL A 63 3.41 -7.71 -3.60
CA VAL A 63 3.14 -8.95 -2.85
C VAL A 63 4.03 -10.08 -3.37
N GLY A 64 4.13 -10.26 -4.69
CA GLY A 64 4.99 -11.27 -5.30
C GLY A 64 6.47 -11.12 -4.93
N LEU A 65 6.96 -9.88 -4.81
CA LEU A 65 8.34 -9.58 -4.36
C LEU A 65 8.56 -9.84 -2.86
N ILE A 66 7.50 -9.83 -2.05
CA ILE A 66 7.59 -10.07 -0.60
C ILE A 66 7.45 -11.56 -0.28
N GLU A 67 6.71 -12.31 -1.10
CA GLU A 67 6.58 -13.77 -0.97
C GLU A 67 7.75 -14.55 -1.57
N ALA A 68 8.55 -13.94 -2.46
CA ALA A 68 9.75 -14.53 -3.03
C ALA A 68 11.00 -13.73 -2.61
N PRO A 69 11.76 -14.18 -1.59
CA PRO A 69 13.00 -13.52 -1.18
C PRO A 69 14.12 -13.62 -2.23
#